data_AF-A0A7L4C1I5-F1
#
_entry.id   AF-A0A7L4C1I5-F1
#
_cell.length_a   1.000
_cell.length_b   1.000
_cell.length_c   1.000
_cell.angle_alpha   90.00
_cell.angle_beta   90.00
_cell.angle_gamma   90.00
#
_symmetry.space_group_name_H-M   'P 1'
#
loop_
_entity.id
_entity.type
_entity.pdbx_description
1 polymer ?
#
loop_
_entity_poly.entity_id
_entity_poly.type
_entity_poly.pdbx_seq_one_letter_code
_entity_poly.pdbx_strand_id
1 'polypeptide(L)' 'MSAPTMEERKACWGARDEFWQCLDSHGDDASKCEELRQSFVRRCPQQWVKHFDKRRDFLKYKKKLETEGYHPPEAAGKS' A
#
# COMPACT_ATOMS: atom_id res chain seq x y z
N MET A 1 19.83 12.29 -5.09
CA MET A 1 18.69 11.96 -5.98
C MET A 1 17.96 13.25 -6.28
N SER A 2 17.67 13.51 -7.56
CA SER A 2 16.93 14.72 -7.99
C SER A 2 15.44 14.56 -7.71
N ALA A 3 14.75 15.67 -7.47
CA ALA A 3 13.30 15.65 -7.32
C ALA A 3 12.64 15.25 -8.66
N PRO A 4 11.65 14.32 -8.64
CA PRO A 4 10.97 13.90 -9.87
C PRO A 4 10.13 15.06 -10.44
N THR A 5 10.06 15.10 -11.77
CA THR A 5 9.22 16.02 -12.55
C THR A 5 7.72 15.74 -12.35
N MET A 6 6.87 16.65 -12.82
CA MET A 6 5.42 16.47 -12.74
C MET A 6 4.95 15.19 -13.47
N GLU A 7 5.50 14.93 -14.66
CA GLU A 7 5.14 13.75 -15.46
C GLU A 7 5.58 12.45 -14.78
N GLU A 8 6.79 12.42 -14.21
CA GLU A 8 7.26 11.25 -13.45
C GLU A 8 6.39 10.99 -12.22
N ARG A 9 5.96 12.05 -11.51
CA ARG A 9 5.03 11.91 -10.38
C ARG A 9 3.69 11.32 -10.83
N LYS A 10 3.14 11.82 -11.93
CA LYS A 10 1.87 11.32 -12.50
C LYS A 10 1.99 9.85 -12.91
N ALA A 11 3.07 9.47 -13.57
CA ALA A 11 3.33 8.09 -13.97
C ALA A 11 3.48 7.15 -12.75
N CYS A 12 4.19 7.62 -11.71
CA CYS A 12 4.33 6.87 -10.47
C CYS A 12 2.98 6.65 -9.76
N TRP A 13 2.17 7.70 -9.58
CA TRP A 13 0.87 7.58 -8.91
C TRP A 13 -0.11 6.72 -9.71
N GLY A 14 -0.10 6.83 -11.04
CA GLY A 14 -0.90 5.95 -11.90
C GLY A 14 -0.54 4.47 -11.71
N ALA A 15 0.74 4.12 -11.76
CA ALA A 15 1.19 2.74 -11.55
C ALA A 15 0.90 2.21 -10.13
N ARG A 16 0.95 3.09 -9.11
CA ARG A 16 0.51 2.77 -7.75
C ARG A 16 -0.97 2.39 -7.75
N ASP A 17 -1.81 3.21 -8.38
CA ASP A 17 -3.26 3.03 -8.36
C ASP A 17 -3.68 1.75 -9.10
N GLU A 18 -3.05 1.46 -10.25
CA GLU A 18 -3.24 0.20 -10.98
C GLU A 18 -2.86 -1.02 -10.11
N PHE A 19 -1.69 -0.98 -9.47
CA PHE A 19 -1.24 -2.05 -8.58
C PHE A 19 -2.19 -2.24 -7.39
N TRP A 20 -2.64 -1.14 -6.78
CA TRP A 20 -3.56 -1.21 -5.64
C TRP A 20 -4.94 -1.73 -6.02
N GLN A 21 -5.46 -1.33 -7.19
CA GLN A 21 -6.73 -1.83 -7.71
C GLN A 21 -6.66 -3.34 -8.00
N CYS A 22 -5.53 -3.83 -8.51
CA CYS A 22 -5.30 -5.25 -8.71
C CYS A 22 -5.36 -6.00 -7.38
N LEU A 23 -4.64 -5.52 -6.36
CA LEU A 23 -4.65 -6.13 -5.03
C LEU A 23 -6.06 -6.13 -4.42
N ASP A 24 -6.81 -5.02 -4.53
CA ASP A 24 -8.18 -4.95 -4.02
C ASP A 24 -9.11 -5.96 -4.70
N SER A 25 -8.91 -6.19 -6.00
CA SER A 25 -9.70 -7.13 -6.81
C SER A 25 -9.33 -8.60 -6.57
N HIS A 26 -8.12 -8.87 -6.09
CA HIS A 26 -7.59 -10.22 -5.84
C HIS A 26 -7.42 -10.55 -4.37
N GLY A 27 -8.03 -9.80 -3.45
CA GLY A 27 -7.98 -10.09 -2.02
C GLY A 27 -6.57 -9.97 -1.42
N ASP A 28 -5.80 -9.00 -1.89
CA ASP A 28 -4.40 -8.74 -1.55
C ASP A 28 -3.40 -9.85 -1.95
N ASP A 29 -3.76 -10.72 -2.88
CA ASP A 29 -2.84 -11.70 -3.46
C ASP A 29 -1.84 -11.00 -4.40
N ALA A 30 -0.66 -10.67 -3.85
CA ALA A 30 0.39 -9.99 -4.58
C ALA A 30 0.95 -10.79 -5.76
N SER A 31 0.85 -12.13 -5.74
CA SER A 31 1.35 -12.99 -6.82
C SER A 31 0.62 -12.75 -8.15
N LYS A 32 -0.67 -12.39 -8.07
CA LYS A 32 -1.50 -12.06 -9.24
C LYS A 32 -1.23 -10.65 -9.79
N CYS A 33 -0.50 -9.83 -9.05
CA CYS A 33 -0.25 -8.43 -9.36
C CYS A 33 1.24 -8.12 -9.56
N GLU A 34 2.09 -9.15 -9.77
CA GLU A 34 3.55 -9.02 -9.82
C GLU A 34 4.02 -8.09 -10.94
N GLU A 35 3.43 -8.16 -12.14
CA GLU A 35 3.80 -7.27 -13.23
C GLU A 35 3.49 -5.79 -12.92
N LEU A 36 2.34 -5.53 -12.28
CA LEU A 36 1.96 -4.19 -11.83
C LEU A 36 2.84 -3.72 -10.67
N ARG A 37 3.26 -4.63 -9.79
CA ARG A 37 4.23 -4.35 -8.73
C ARG A 37 5.56 -3.90 -9.32
N GLN A 38 6.07 -4.60 -10.34
CA GLN A 38 7.31 -4.23 -11.02
C GLN A 38 7.19 -2.87 -11.72
N SER A 39 6.07 -2.60 -12.40
CA SER A 39 5.78 -1.29 -13.01
C SER A 39 5.79 -0.17 -11.96
N PHE A 40 5.12 -0.38 -10.83
CA PHE A 40 5.07 0.57 -9.72
C PHE A 40 6.46 0.85 -9.14
N VAL A 41 7.24 -0.19 -8.82
CA VAL A 41 8.60 -0.05 -8.26
C VAL A 41 9.55 0.63 -9.25
N ARG A 42 9.40 0.37 -10.55
CA ARG A 42 10.25 0.98 -11.60
C ARG A 42 9.93 2.46 -11.82
N ARG A 43 8.65 2.85 -11.73
CA ARG A 43 8.19 4.22 -12.03
C ARG A 43 8.29 5.16 -10.84
N CYS A 44 8.43 4.63 -9.62
CA CYS A 44 8.43 5.42 -8.40
C CYS A 44 9.81 5.47 -7.73
N PRO A 45 10.18 6.60 -7.09
CA PRO A 45 11.30 6.64 -6.16
C PRO A 45 11.12 5.61 -5.03
N GLN A 46 12.18 4.89 -4.65
CA GLN A 46 12.10 3.85 -3.61
C GLN A 46 11.50 4.35 -2.28
N GLN A 47 11.79 5.58 -1.88
CA GLN A 47 11.22 6.16 -0.66
C GLN A 47 9.71 6.33 -0.76
N TRP A 48 9.19 6.65 -1.95
CA TRP A 48 7.75 6.76 -2.20
C TRP A 48 7.10 5.40 -2.21
N VAL A 49 7.71 4.39 -2.83
CA VAL A 49 7.24 2.99 -2.76
C VAL A 49 7.07 2.55 -1.30
N LYS A 50 8.13 2.74 -0.49
CA LYS A 50 8.10 2.40 0.95
C LYS A 50 7.01 3.16 1.72
N HIS A 51 6.83 4.44 1.41
CA HIS A 51 5.77 5.24 2.03
C HIS A 51 4.38 4.75 1.64
N PHE A 52 4.14 4.47 0.36
CA PHE A 52 2.85 4.02 -0.15
C PHE A 52 2.51 2.62 0.36
N ASP A 53 3.45 1.67 0.38
CA ASP A 53 3.21 0.34 0.95
C ASP A 53 2.71 0.45 2.41
N LYS A 54 3.43 1.22 3.25
CA LYS A 54 2.99 1.50 4.63
C LYS A 54 1.63 2.19 4.71
N ARG A 55 1.36 3.12 3.80
CA ARG A 55 0.08 3.84 3.72
C ARG A 55 -1.06 2.87 3.43
N ARG A 56 -0.87 1.91 2.52
CA ARG A 56 -1.87 0.88 2.19
C ARG A 56 -2.17 0.01 3.39
N ASP A 57 -1.14 -0.50 4.07
CA ASP A 57 -1.30 -1.33 5.27
C ASP A 57 -2.09 -0.58 6.36
N PHE A 58 -1.73 0.69 6.60
CA PHE A 58 -2.44 1.53 7.54
C PHE A 58 -3.90 1.75 7.13
N LEU A 59 -4.19 1.99 5.85
CA LEU A 59 -5.56 2.16 5.37
C LEU A 59 -6.40 0.89 5.54
N LYS A 60 -5.80 -0.28 5.30
CA LYS A 60 -6.45 -1.58 5.55
C LYS A 60 -6.74 -1.78 7.03
N TYR A 61 -5.76 -1.50 7.89
CA TYR A 61 -5.94 -1.58 9.34
C TYR A 61 -7.01 -0.60 9.84
N LYS A 62 -6.97 0.65 9.38
CA LYS A 62 -7.97 1.67 9.68
C LYS A 62 -9.37 1.20 9.27
N LYS A 63 -9.52 0.65 8.06
CA LYS A 63 -10.80 0.12 7.59
C LYS A 63 -11.31 -1.01 8.50
N LYS A 64 -10.45 -1.94 8.90
CA LYS A 64 -10.81 -3.00 9.87
C LYS A 64 -11.28 -2.44 11.19
N LEU A 65 -10.56 -1.48 11.77
CA LEU A 65 -10.97 -0.82 13.02
C LEU A 65 -12.32 -0.11 12.88
N GLU A 66 -12.58 0.53 11.74
CA GLU A 66 -13.85 1.22 11.47
C GLU A 66 -15.01 0.22 11.30
N THR A 67 -14.76 -0.98 10.76
CA THR A 67 -15.80 -1.99 10.51
C THR A 67 -16.03 -2.93 11.69
N GLU A 68 -14.98 -3.33 12.39
CA GLU A 68 -15.02 -4.33 13.48
C GLU A 68 -15.02 -3.65 14.87
N GLY A 69 -14.67 -2.37 14.94
CA GLY A 69 -14.47 -1.66 16.20
C GLY A 69 -13.07 -1.89 16.79
N TYR A 70 -12.80 -1.23 17.91
CA TYR A 70 -11.55 -1.43 18.65
C TYR A 70 -11.69 -2.62 19.60
N HIS A 71 -10.89 -3.66 19.37
CA HIS A 71 -10.69 -4.74 20.33
C HIS A 71 -9.41 -4.46 21.13
N PRO A 72 -9.52 -4.18 22.44
CA PRO A 72 -8.35 -4.11 23.31
C PRO A 72 -7.61 -5.46 23.22
N PRO A 73 -6.27 -5.47 23.11
CA PRO A 73 -5.53 -6.71 23.31
C PRO A 73 -5.87 -7.23 24.70
N GLU A 74 -6.28 -8.50 24.80
CA GLU A 74 -6.56 -9.14 26.07
C GLU A 74 -5.37 -8.87 26.99
N ALA A 75 -5.64 -8.22 28.12
CA ALA A 75 -4.62 -7.80 29.05
C ALA A 75 -3.67 -8.96 29.30
N ALA A 76 -2.43 -8.84 28.80
CA ALA A 76 -1.36 -9.77 29.12
C ALA A 76 -1.39 -9.94 30.64
N GLY A 77 -1.73 -11.16 31.06
CA GLY A 77 -2.12 -11.47 32.41
C GLY A 77 -1.15 -10.85 33.40
N LYS A 78 -1.70 -10.02 34.29
CA LYS A 78 -1.05 -9.74 35.56
C LYS A 78 -0.83 -11.10 36.24
N SER A 79 0.42 -11.47 36.44
CA SER A 79 0.83 -12.36 37.53
C SER A 79 2.17 -11.90 38.07
#